data_AF-A0A354SHW6-F1
#
_entry.id   AF-A0A354SHW6-F1
#
_cell.length_a   1.000
_cell.length_b   1.000
_cell.length_c   1.000
_cell.angle_alpha   90.00
_cell.angle_beta   90.00
_cell.angle_gamma   90.00
#
_symmetry.space_group_name_H-M   'P 1'
#
loop_
_entity.id
_entity.type
_entity.pdbx_description
1 polymer ?
#
loop_
_entity_poly.entity_id
_entity_poly.type
_entity_poly.pdbx_seq_one_letter_code
_entity_poly.pdbx_strand_id
1 'polypeptide(L)' 'MNGNVMPIRAGQQPQLDVREAVKKSCEKCGFDYFEKVYKIGMIPVVAPSNKTGREVQVNKEVMICLKCGHEFGAPVSAAN' A
#
# COMPACT_ATOMS: atom_id res chain seq x y z
N MET A 1 -4.76 53.89 -7.92
CA MET A 1 -4.38 52.86 -6.94
C MET A 1 -4.00 51.61 -7.71
N ASN A 2 -2.71 51.28 -7.71
CA ASN A 2 -2.10 50.24 -8.55
C ASN A 2 -2.25 48.89 -7.84
N GLY A 3 -3.18 48.05 -8.30
CA GLY A 3 -3.45 46.73 -7.71
C GLY A 3 -2.52 45.69 -8.29
N ASN A 4 -1.42 45.39 -7.59
CA ASN A 4 -0.53 44.28 -7.91
C ASN A 4 -1.26 42.94 -7.70
N VAL A 5 -1.67 42.29 -8.78
CA VAL A 5 -2.21 40.92 -8.76
C VAL A 5 -1.02 39.96 -8.75
N MET A 6 -0.78 39.31 -7.61
CA MET A 6 0.24 38.26 -7.52
C MET A 6 -0.25 36.99 -8.22
N PRO A 7 0.60 36.28 -8.99
CA PRO A 7 0.23 35.01 -9.61
C PRO A 7 0.16 33.91 -8.53
N ILE A 8 -1.02 33.34 -8.35
CA ILE A 8 -1.23 32.13 -7.55
C ILE A 8 -0.43 31.03 -8.24
N ARG A 9 0.70 30.63 -7.64
CA ARG A 9 1.40 29.40 -8.03
C ARG A 9 0.40 28.26 -7.85
N ALA A 10 -0.06 27.70 -8.97
CA ALA A 10 -0.79 26.44 -9.00
C ALA A 10 0.13 25.38 -8.38
N GLY A 11 -0.03 25.17 -7.08
CA GLY A 11 0.63 24.11 -6.36
C GLY A 11 0.31 22.82 -7.08
N GLN A 12 1.36 22.07 -7.42
CA GLN A 12 1.26 20.68 -7.85
C GLN A 12 0.21 20.00 -6.99
N GLN A 13 -0.90 19.63 -7.61
CA GLN A 13 -1.82 18.69 -6.99
C GLN A 13 -0.98 17.46 -6.64
N PRO A 14 -0.95 17.02 -5.37
CA PRO A 14 -0.38 15.72 -5.08
C PRO A 14 -1.11 14.73 -5.98
N GLN A 15 -0.35 14.01 -6.82
CA GLN A 15 -0.89 12.86 -7.55
C GLN A 15 -1.46 11.92 -6.48
N LEU A 16 -2.78 11.98 -6.31
CA LEU A 16 -3.52 11.01 -5.53
C LEU A 16 -3.30 9.69 -6.25
N ASP A 17 -2.48 8.83 -5.63
CA ASP A 17 -2.24 7.46 -6.03
C ASP A 17 -3.60 6.82 -6.33
N VAL A 18 -3.88 6.63 -7.62
CA VAL A 18 -5.17 6.14 -8.09
C VAL A 18 -5.28 4.73 -7.55
N ARG A 19 -6.15 4.54 -6.55
CA ARG A 19 -6.47 3.24 -5.97
C ARG A 19 -6.76 2.23 -7.09
N GLU A 20 -5.75 1.48 -7.48
CA GLU A 20 -5.85 0.52 -8.58
C GLU A 20 -6.67 -0.67 -8.08
N ALA A 21 -7.97 -0.63 -8.36
CA ALA A 21 -8.84 -1.78 -8.15
C ALA A 21 -8.51 -2.84 -9.21
N VAL A 22 -7.95 -3.97 -8.77
CA VAL A 22 -7.67 -5.12 -9.62
C VAL A 22 -8.94 -5.94 -9.77
N LYS A 23 -9.32 -6.23 -11.01
CA LYS A 23 -10.43 -7.13 -11.30
C LYS A 23 -9.98 -8.57 -11.11
N LYS A 24 -10.38 -9.20 -10.01
CA LYS A 24 -10.14 -10.59 -9.66
C LYS A 24 -11.30 -11.12 -8.82
N SER A 25 -11.78 -12.32 -9.12
CA SER A 25 -12.87 -12.94 -8.35
C SER A 25 -12.39 -13.45 -7.00
N CYS A 26 -13.11 -13.07 -5.94
CA CYS A 26 -12.82 -13.47 -4.57
C CYS A 26 -13.31 -14.89 -4.31
N GLU A 27 -12.40 -15.77 -3.88
CA GLU A 27 -12.72 -17.17 -3.57
C GLU A 27 -13.72 -17.34 -2.42
N LYS A 28 -13.84 -16.33 -1.54
CA LYS A 28 -14.78 -16.37 -0.40
C LYS A 28 -16.17 -15.83 -0.69
N CYS A 29 -16.28 -14.73 -1.42
CA CYS A 29 -17.55 -14.01 -1.57
C CYS A 29 -18.01 -13.82 -3.02
N GLY A 30 -17.23 -14.31 -3.99
CA GLY A 30 -17.52 -14.22 -5.42
C GLY A 30 -17.43 -12.82 -6.02
N PHE A 31 -16.93 -11.83 -5.26
CA PHE A 31 -16.84 -10.44 -5.74
C PHE A 31 -15.59 -10.21 -6.57
N ASP A 32 -15.71 -9.42 -7.64
CA ASP A 32 -14.67 -9.32 -8.68
C ASP A 32 -13.64 -8.21 -8.46
N TYR A 33 -13.72 -7.43 -7.38
CA TYR A 33 -12.79 -6.32 -7.18
C TYR A 33 -12.00 -6.45 -5.89
N PHE A 34 -10.69 -6.29 -6.06
CA PHE A 34 -9.70 -6.20 -4.99
C PHE A 34 -8.99 -4.85 -5.06
N GLU A 35 -8.63 -4.30 -3.92
CA GLU A 35 -7.82 -3.09 -3.79
C GLU A 35 -6.39 -3.49 -3.40
N LYS A 36 -5.39 -2.95 -4.09
CA LYS A 36 -3.98 -3.10 -3.67
C LYS A 36 -3.75 -2.20 -2.45
N VAL A 37 -3.24 -2.79 -1.37
CA VAL A 37 -2.84 -2.05 -0.17
C VAL A 37 -1.43 -2.44 0.24
N TYR A 38 -0.68 -1.47 0.75
CA TYR A 38 0.64 -1.69 1.32
C TYR A 38 0.52 -1.88 2.82
N LYS A 39 0.86 -3.08 3.30
CA LYS A 39 1.01 -3.37 4.72
C LYS A 39 2.46 -3.18 5.11
N ILE A 40 2.67 -2.38 6.15
CA ILE A 40 3.98 -2.19 6.75
C ILE A 40 4.05 -3.11 7.97
N GLY A 41 4.96 -4.09 7.93
CA GLY A 41 5.32 -4.91 9.07
C GLY A 41 6.69 -4.51 9.61
N MET A 42 6.93 -4.77 10.89
CA MET A 42 8.26 -4.66 11.49
C MET A 42 8.69 -6.02 11.99
N ILE A 43 9.87 -6.46 11.57
CA ILE A 43 10.54 -7.62 12.14
C ILE A 43 11.48 -7.11 13.25
N PRO A 44 11.17 -7.40 14.52
CA PRO A 44 12.00 -6.92 15.63
C PRO A 44 13.36 -7.60 15.62
N VAL A 45 14.35 -6.97 16.26
CA VAL A 45 15.74 -7.49 16.36
C VAL A 45 15.79 -8.88 16.99
N VAL A 46 14.91 -9.14 17.96
CA VAL A 46 14.83 -10.39 18.71
C VAL A 46 14.17 -11.53 17.94
N ALA A 47 13.59 -11.28 16.77
CA ALA A 47 12.96 -12.33 16.00
C ALA A 47 14.03 -13.31 15.47
N PRO A 48 13.88 -14.63 15.65
CA PRO A 48 14.85 -15.62 15.21
C PRO A 48 15.07 -15.61 13.68
N SER A 49 14.10 -15.10 12.91
CA SER A 49 14.19 -14.91 11.46
C SER A 49 14.97 -13.64 11.06
N ASN A 50 15.28 -12.75 11.99
CA ASN A 50 15.99 -11.50 11.74
C ASN A 50 17.51 -11.69 11.82
N LYS A 51 18.13 -11.94 10.66
CA LYS A 51 19.59 -12.15 10.57
C LYS A 51 20.41 -10.85 10.58
N THR A 52 19.75 -9.70 10.44
CA THR A 52 20.38 -8.38 10.28
C THR A 52 20.75 -7.72 11.60
N GLY A 53 20.22 -8.18 12.74
CA GLY A 53 20.51 -7.61 14.05
C GLY A 53 19.99 -6.16 14.25
N ARG A 54 19.08 -5.71 13.37
CA ARG A 54 18.43 -4.40 13.38
C ARG A 54 16.95 -4.58 13.11
N GLU A 55 16.12 -3.62 13.51
CA GLU A 55 14.70 -3.64 13.16
C GLU A 55 14.57 -3.57 11.64
N VAL A 56 13.89 -4.55 11.05
CA VAL A 56 13.68 -4.60 9.60
C VAL A 56 12.23 -4.23 9.33
N GLN A 57 12.04 -3.10 8.66
CA GLN A 57 10.74 -2.74 8.13
C GLN A 57 10.49 -3.54 6.83
N VAL A 58 9.39 -4.28 6.80
CA VAL A 58 8.98 -5.08 5.63
C VAL A 58 7.72 -4.46 5.06
N ASN A 59 7.81 -3.99 3.83
CA ASN A 59 6.66 -3.52 3.08
C ASN A 59 6.09 -4.69 2.28
N LYS A 60 4.83 -5.03 2.54
CA LYS A 60 4.11 -6.11 1.87
C LYS A 60 2.96 -5.53 1.07
N GLU A 61 2.98 -5.72 -0.23
CA GLU A 61 1.80 -5.46 -1.06
C GLU A 61 0.80 -6.62 -0.91
N VAL A 62 -0.44 -6.31 -0.55
CA VAL A 62 -1.54 -7.29 -0.49
C VAL A 62 -2.74 -6.75 -1.24
N MET A 63 -3.51 -7.64 -1.83
CA MET A 63 -4.80 -7.31 -2.44
C MET A 63 -5.90 -7.65 -1.46
N ILE A 64 -6.79 -6.71 -1.17
CA ILE A 64 -7.92 -6.92 -0.25
C ILE A 64 -9.22 -6.85 -1.04
N CYS A 65 -10.07 -7.86 -0.89
CA CYS A 65 -11.40 -7.84 -1.51
C CYS A 65 -12.23 -6.70 -0.90
N LEU A 66 -12.75 -5.81 -1.76
CA LEU A 66 -13.52 -4.64 -1.34
C LEU A 66 -14.86 -4.98 -0.68
N LYS A 67 -15.36 -6.22 -0.86
CA LYS A 67 -16.65 -6.65 -0.29
C LYS A 67 -16.52 -7.35 1.07
N CYS A 68 -15.56 -8.26 1.22
CA CYS A 68 -15.45 -9.11 2.42
C CYS A 68 -14.13 -8.97 3.18
N GLY A 69 -13.20 -8.13 2.70
CA GLY A 69 -11.90 -7.94 3.33
C GLY A 69 -10.94 -9.14 3.18
N HIS A 70 -11.26 -10.12 2.32
CA HIS A 70 -10.39 -11.26 2.12
C HIS A 70 -9.07 -10.84 1.47
N GLU A 71 -7.96 -11.17 2.13
CA GLU A 71 -6.62 -10.79 1.72
C GLU A 71 -6.02 -11.85 0.80
N PHE A 72 -5.47 -11.39 -0.31
CA PHE A 72 -4.82 -12.21 -1.33
C PHE A 72 -3.45 -11.64 -1.66
N GLY A 73 -2.40 -12.46 -1.57
CA GLY A 73 -1.04 -12.02 -1.87
C GLY A 73 0.01 -12.88 -1.17
N ALA A 74 1.09 -13.18 -1.87
CA ALA A 74 2.22 -13.91 -1.30
C ALA A 74 2.82 -13.10 -0.13
N PRO A 75 3.24 -13.73 0.99
CA PRO A 75 4.24 -13.10 1.84
C PRO A 75 5.41 -12.72 0.92
N VAL A 76 5.80 -11.45 0.91
CA VAL A 76 7.12 -11.09 0.37
C VAL A 76 8.08 -11.78 1.33
N SER A 77 8.51 -12.99 0.97
CA SER A 77 9.50 -13.74 1.72
C SER A 77 10.72 -12.83 1.81
N ALA A 78 11.04 -12.38 3.02
CA ALA A 78 12.34 -11.81 3.31
C ALA A 78 13.38 -12.95 3.23
N ALA A 79 13.67 -13.39 2.01
CA ALA A 79 14.69 -14.40 1.70
C ALA A 79 14.96 -14.41 0.20
N ASN A 80 15.92 -13.58 -0.22
CA ASN A 80 17.26 -14.07 -0.56
C ASN A 80 18.27 -12.96 -0.32
#